data_AF-A0ABD1MDH6-F1
#
_entry.id   AF-A0ABD1MDH6-F1
#
_cell.length_a   1.000
_cell.length_b   1.000
_cell.length_c   1.000
_cell.angle_alpha   90.00
_cell.angle_beta   90.00
_cell.angle_gamma   90.00
#
_symmetry.space_group_name_H-M   'P 1'
#
loop_
_entity.id
_entity.type
_entity.pdbx_description
1 polymer ?
#
loop_
_entity_poly.entity_id
_entity_poly.type
_entity_poly.pdbx_seq_one_letter_code
_entity_poly.pdbx_strand_id
1 'polypeptide(L)'
;MIRNESENEVSTDSESSLCDYNELHDVFCELYKEAKKLKKLNKSLRNRIIDLEKMNTDLKNDFEKVKNENDDLRKPCLNCVELVDALRKKNFRNQFISKQTHMHGVNSCSYCMRLRHRYYNCMIRKRSIPSGQYIWIKKDVHVKTNSLGPKRVWVPKLD
;
A
#
# COMPACT_ATOMS: atom_id res chain seq x y z
N MET A 1 -85.76 -67.67 -60.96
CA MET A 1 -85.40 -66.25 -61.16
C MET A 1 -84.36 -65.91 -60.12
N ILE A 2 -83.14 -65.70 -60.59
CA ILE A 2 -81.95 -65.36 -59.82
C ILE A 2 -82.05 -63.88 -59.47
N ARG A 3 -81.88 -63.54 -58.19
CA ARG A 3 -81.49 -62.18 -57.79
C ARG A 3 -80.27 -62.31 -56.90
N ASN A 4 -79.11 -62.30 -57.56
CA ASN A 4 -77.84 -62.00 -56.94
C ASN A 4 -77.89 -60.51 -56.56
N GLU A 5 -77.85 -60.22 -55.26
CA GLU A 5 -77.43 -58.91 -54.79
C GLU A 5 -75.98 -59.04 -54.34
N SER A 6 -75.16 -58.36 -55.15
CA SER A 6 -73.72 -58.22 -55.12
C SER A 6 -73.21 -57.65 -53.79
N GLU A 7 -72.12 -58.25 -53.32
CA GLU A 7 -70.86 -57.57 -52.99
C GLU A 7 -71.00 -56.15 -52.44
N ASN A 8 -70.82 -56.04 -51.13
CA ASN A 8 -70.00 -54.97 -50.58
C ASN A 8 -69.26 -55.55 -49.37
N GLU A 9 -68.21 -56.30 -49.67
CA GLU A 9 -67.05 -56.37 -48.78
C GLU A 9 -66.52 -54.96 -48.61
N VAL A 10 -66.91 -54.28 -47.52
CA VAL A 10 -66.07 -53.22 -46.99
C VAL A 10 -64.94 -53.93 -46.26
N SER A 11 -63.90 -54.23 -47.04
CA SER A 11 -62.55 -54.38 -46.50
C SER A 11 -62.23 -53.06 -45.80
N THR A 12 -62.50 -52.97 -44.49
CA THR A 12 -61.72 -52.09 -43.63
C THR A 12 -60.37 -52.76 -43.43
N ASP A 13 -59.57 -52.75 -44.50
CA ASP A 13 -58.16 -52.46 -44.38
C ASP A 13 -58.06 -51.10 -43.70
N SER A 14 -58.10 -51.13 -42.39
CA SER A 14 -57.82 -49.99 -41.56
C SER A 14 -56.76 -50.50 -40.61
N GLU A 15 -55.52 -50.23 -41.01
CA GLU A 15 -54.35 -50.10 -40.17
C GLU A 15 -54.73 -49.47 -38.84
N SER A 16 -55.23 -50.28 -37.91
CA SER A 16 -55.58 -49.85 -36.57
C SER A 16 -54.65 -50.63 -35.67
N SER A 17 -53.38 -50.21 -35.72
CA SER A 17 -52.50 -50.29 -34.56
C SER A 17 -53.10 -49.39 -33.45
N LEU A 18 -54.30 -49.74 -33.00
CA LEU A 18 -54.91 -49.20 -31.81
C LEU A 18 -54.05 -49.74 -30.68
N CYS A 19 -53.21 -48.89 -30.10
CA CYS A 19 -52.41 -49.24 -28.92
C CYS A 19 -53.33 -49.91 -27.89
N ASP A 20 -52.94 -51.10 -27.42
CA ASP A 20 -53.72 -51.82 -26.41
C ASP A 20 -53.83 -50.94 -25.17
N TYR A 21 -55.01 -50.88 -24.57
CA TYR A 21 -55.27 -50.00 -23.41
C TYR A 21 -54.27 -50.24 -22.28
N ASN A 22 -53.85 -51.49 -22.10
CA ASN A 22 -52.87 -51.87 -21.07
C ASN A 22 -51.50 -51.24 -21.35
N GLU A 23 -51.05 -51.24 -22.61
CA GLU A 23 -49.79 -50.64 -23.02
C GLU A 23 -49.81 -49.12 -22.78
N LEU A 24 -50.91 -48.44 -23.12
CA LEU A 24 -51.08 -47.02 -22.83
C LEU A 24 -51.10 -46.74 -21.31
N HIS A 25 -51.75 -47.60 -20.53
CA HIS A 25 -51.81 -47.48 -19.08
C HIS A 25 -50.43 -47.66 -18.42
N ASP A 26 -49.64 -48.60 -18.92
CA ASP A 26 -48.28 -48.87 -18.43
C ASP A 26 -47.35 -47.68 -18.72
N VAL A 27 -47.40 -47.13 -19.94
CA VAL A 27 -46.65 -45.92 -20.31
C VAL A 27 -47.04 -44.74 -19.42
N PHE A 28 -48.33 -44.56 -19.16
CA PHE A 28 -48.81 -43.52 -18.24
C PHE A 28 -48.25 -43.72 -16.81
N CYS A 29 -48.24 -44.95 -16.31
CA CYS A 29 -47.72 -45.28 -14.99
C CYS A 29 -46.23 -44.95 -14.87
N GLU A 30 -45.42 -45.27 -15.89
CA GLU A 30 -44.00 -44.93 -15.90
C GLU A 30 -43.76 -43.41 -15.98
N LEU A 31 -44.48 -42.71 -16.87
CA LEU A 31 -44.41 -41.24 -16.95
C LEU A 31 -44.78 -40.58 -15.62
N TYR A 32 -45.81 -41.09 -14.93
CA TYR A 32 -46.21 -40.57 -13.62
C TYR A 32 -45.11 -40.78 -12.56
N LYS A 33 -44.46 -41.96 -12.55
CA LYS A 33 -43.32 -42.23 -11.66
C LYS A 33 -42.17 -41.28 -11.94
N GLU A 34 -41.84 -41.03 -13.20
CA GLU A 34 -40.79 -40.09 -13.60
C GLU A 34 -41.12 -38.65 -13.22
N ALA A 35 -42.35 -38.18 -13.46
CA ALA A 35 -42.80 -36.86 -13.04
C ALA A 35 -42.65 -36.67 -11.52
N LYS A 36 -42.95 -37.71 -10.73
CA LYS A 36 -42.76 -37.70 -9.27
C LYS A 36 -41.28 -37.63 -8.87
N LYS A 37 -40.39 -38.33 -9.59
CA LYS A 37 -38.93 -38.23 -9.39
C LYS A 37 -38.43 -36.81 -9.72
N LEU A 38 -38.83 -36.27 -10.87
CA LEU A 38 -38.47 -34.91 -11.30
C LEU A 38 -38.95 -33.85 -10.31
N LYS A 39 -40.16 -34.00 -9.76
CA LYS A 39 -40.68 -33.09 -8.72
C LYS A 39 -39.76 -33.05 -7.49
N LYS A 40 -39.29 -34.21 -7.02
CA LYS A 40 -38.37 -34.30 -5.87
C LYS A 40 -37.02 -33.67 -6.20
N LEU A 41 -36.47 -33.98 -7.37
CA LEU A 41 -35.20 -33.42 -7.83
C LEU A 41 -35.26 -31.90 -7.94
N ASN A 42 -36.32 -31.36 -8.54
CA ASN A 42 -36.52 -29.92 -8.70
C ASN A 42 -36.63 -29.21 -7.33
N LYS A 43 -37.32 -29.82 -6.35
CA LYS A 43 -37.33 -29.31 -4.97
C LYS A 43 -35.92 -29.28 -4.36
N SER A 44 -35.13 -30.34 -4.53
CA SER A 44 -33.76 -30.39 -4.04
C SER A 44 -32.86 -29.34 -4.71
N LEU A 45 -32.98 -29.17 -6.02
CA LEU A 45 -32.24 -28.15 -6.77
C LEU A 45 -32.60 -26.74 -6.31
N ARG A 46 -33.89 -26.44 -6.11
CA ARG A 46 -34.34 -25.14 -5.57
C ARG A 46 -33.72 -24.84 -4.21
N ASN A 47 -33.69 -25.83 -3.31
CA ASN A 47 -33.05 -25.65 -2.01
C ASN A 47 -31.55 -25.35 -2.16
N ARG A 48 -30.86 -26.09 -3.03
CA ARG A 48 -29.44 -25.88 -3.30
C ARG A 48 -29.15 -24.50 -3.92
N ILE A 49 -30.04 -23.98 -4.75
CA ILE A 49 -29.93 -22.61 -5.27
C ILE A 49 -30.01 -21.60 -4.12
N ILE A 50 -30.99 -21.73 -3.23
CA ILE A 50 -31.11 -20.86 -2.05
C ILE A 50 -29.86 -20.91 -1.17
N ASP A 51 -29.28 -22.10 -0.96
CA ASP A 51 -28.06 -22.25 -0.17
C ASP A 51 -26.85 -21.59 -0.85
N LEU A 52 -26.73 -21.74 -2.18
CA LEU A 52 -25.68 -21.08 -2.97
C LEU A 52 -25.85 -19.56 -3.00
N GLU A 53 -27.08 -19.06 -3.04
CA GLU A 53 -27.37 -17.63 -2.94
C GLU A 53 -26.92 -17.07 -1.59
N LYS A 54 -27.21 -17.77 -0.49
CA LYS A 54 -26.73 -17.39 0.86
C LYS A 54 -25.20 -17.38 0.96
N MET A 55 -24.55 -18.44 0.48
CA MET A 55 -23.08 -18.50 0.46
C MET A 55 -22.48 -17.35 -0.37
N ASN A 56 -23.09 -17.01 -1.51
CA ASN A 56 -22.67 -15.87 -2.32
C ASN A 56 -22.86 -14.53 -1.59
N THR A 57 -23.93 -14.36 -0.82
CA THR A 57 -24.11 -13.14 -0.02
C THR A 57 -23.06 -13.03 1.09
N ASP A 58 -22.75 -14.14 1.76
CA ASP A 58 -21.74 -14.17 2.82
C ASP A 58 -20.35 -13.87 2.26
N LEU A 59 -19.96 -14.52 1.16
CA LEU A 59 -18.69 -14.26 0.48
C LEU A 59 -18.55 -12.81 0.00
N LYS A 60 -19.63 -12.20 -0.49
CA LYS A 60 -19.61 -10.78 -0.87
C LYS A 60 -19.37 -9.86 0.33
N ASN A 61 -19.99 -10.17 1.47
CA ASN A 61 -19.80 -9.40 2.71
C ASN A 61 -18.35 -9.52 3.21
N ASP A 62 -17.80 -10.73 3.22
CA ASP A 62 -16.40 -10.98 3.61
C ASP A 62 -15.42 -10.27 2.66
N PHE A 63 -15.70 -10.30 1.36
CA PHE A 63 -14.89 -9.59 0.36
C PHE A 63 -14.86 -8.07 0.62
N GLU A 64 -16.01 -7.45 0.85
CA GLU A 64 -16.07 -6.02 1.16
C GLU A 64 -15.37 -5.70 2.49
N LYS A 65 -15.47 -6.58 3.49
CA LYS A 65 -14.73 -6.41 4.76
C LYS A 65 -13.22 -6.41 4.54
N VAL A 66 -12.69 -7.42 3.85
CA VAL A 66 -11.25 -7.52 3.55
C VAL A 66 -10.76 -6.36 2.68
N LYS A 67 -11.58 -5.91 1.73
CA LYS A 67 -11.29 -4.74 0.90
C LYS A 67 -11.18 -3.47 1.73
N ASN A 68 -12.12 -3.24 2.65
CA ASN A 68 -12.07 -2.10 3.58
C ASN A 68 -10.82 -2.15 4.47
N GLU A 69 -10.51 -3.31 5.04
CA GLU A 69 -9.29 -3.52 5.83
C GLU A 69 -8.02 -3.22 5.01
N ASN A 70 -7.95 -3.69 3.76
CA ASN A 70 -6.84 -3.39 2.87
C ASN A 70 -6.74 -1.89 2.56
N ASP A 71 -7.85 -1.21 2.31
CA ASP A 71 -7.85 0.23 2.06
C ASP A 71 -7.38 1.00 3.30
N ASP A 72 -7.79 0.58 4.49
CA ASP A 72 -7.33 1.17 5.75
C ASP A 72 -5.84 0.94 5.99
N LEU A 73 -5.31 -0.24 5.66
CA LEU A 73 -3.87 -0.53 5.73
C LEU A 73 -3.06 0.17 4.65
N ARG A 74 -3.67 0.46 3.49
CA ARG A 74 -3.02 1.15 2.37
C ARG A 74 -2.87 2.66 2.59
N LYS A 75 -3.80 3.31 3.30
CA LYS A 75 -3.72 4.75 3.62
C LYS A 75 -2.39 5.15 4.30
N PRO A 76 -1.90 4.43 5.35
CA PRO A 76 -0.58 4.66 5.91
C PRO A 76 0.56 4.53 4.89
N CYS A 77 0.50 3.55 3.98
CA CYS A 77 1.58 3.31 3.04
C CYS A 77 1.71 4.44 2.00
N LEU A 78 0.60 5.05 1.57
CA LEU A 78 0.60 6.24 0.71
C LEU A 78 1.29 7.41 1.40
N ASN A 79 0.90 7.70 2.66
CA ASN A 79 1.53 8.74 3.45
C ASN A 79 3.03 8.48 3.66
N CYS A 80 3.43 7.22 3.87
CA CYS A 80 4.84 6.85 4.00
C CYS A 80 5.62 7.05 2.71
N VAL A 81 5.09 6.68 1.54
CA VAL A 81 5.74 6.88 0.24
C VAL A 81 5.93 8.37 -0.04
N GLU A 82 4.90 9.18 0.21
CA GLU A 82 4.98 10.65 0.07
C GLU A 82 6.00 11.27 1.03
N LEU A 83 6.06 10.79 2.29
CA LEU A 83 7.06 11.21 3.27
C LEU A 83 8.47 10.83 2.84
N VAL A 84 8.69 9.61 2.34
CA VAL A 84 9.98 9.15 1.85
C VAL A 84 10.43 10.00 0.67
N ASP A 85 9.55 10.33 -0.26
CA ASP A 85 9.86 11.18 -1.41
C ASP A 85 10.15 12.64 -0.99
N ALA A 86 9.39 13.17 -0.03
CA ALA A 86 9.65 14.49 0.55
C ALA A 86 11.01 14.55 1.27
N LEU A 87 11.35 13.51 2.04
CA LEU A 87 12.63 13.38 2.74
C LEU A 87 13.81 13.23 1.77
N ARG A 88 13.66 12.43 0.70
CA ARG A 88 14.66 12.33 -0.37
C ARG A 88 14.95 13.70 -0.99
N LYS A 89 13.90 14.44 -1.38
CA LYS A 89 14.04 15.80 -1.95
C LYS A 89 14.76 16.77 -0.99
N LYS A 90 14.44 16.75 0.31
CA LYS A 90 15.13 17.55 1.34
C LYS A 90 16.61 17.16 1.48
N ASN A 91 16.94 15.87 1.49
CA ASN A 91 18.31 15.41 1.60
C ASN A 91 19.18 15.85 0.41
N PHE A 92 18.65 15.81 -0.82
CA PHE A 92 19.36 16.35 -1.98
C PHE A 92 19.64 17.85 -1.83
N ARG A 93 18.65 18.63 -1.39
CA ARG A 93 18.81 20.08 -1.17
C ARG A 93 19.88 20.38 -0.11
N ASN A 94 19.87 19.66 0.99
CA ASN A 94 20.87 19.80 2.07
C ASN A 94 22.28 19.40 1.61
N GLN A 95 22.41 18.41 0.74
CA GLN A 95 23.69 17.98 0.18
C GLN A 95 24.29 19.01 -0.79
N PHE A 96 23.46 19.75 -1.54
CA PHE A 96 23.92 20.86 -2.37
C PHE A 96 24.37 22.07 -1.53
N ILE A 97 23.63 22.39 -0.47
CA ILE A 97 23.96 23.50 0.44
C ILE A 97 25.25 23.22 1.20
N SER A 98 25.45 22.00 1.71
CA SER A 98 26.69 21.65 2.44
C SER A 98 27.93 21.71 1.54
N LYS A 99 27.81 21.34 0.26
CA LYS A 99 28.90 21.47 -0.71
C LYS A 99 29.25 22.93 -1.02
N GLN A 100 28.27 23.85 -1.03
CA GLN A 100 28.53 25.28 -1.21
C GLN A 100 29.18 25.94 0.03
N THR A 101 28.76 25.58 1.24
CA THR A 101 29.32 26.17 2.47
C THR A 101 30.77 25.74 2.75
N HIS A 102 31.19 24.57 2.24
CA HIS A 102 32.60 24.18 2.24
C HIS A 102 33.47 24.93 1.22
N MET A 103 32.86 25.53 0.19
CA MET A 103 33.58 26.26 -0.87
C MET A 103 33.73 27.77 -0.57
N HIS A 104 32.85 28.36 0.24
CA HIS A 104 32.89 29.80 0.56
C HIS A 104 33.51 30.17 1.93
N GLY A 105 34.01 29.19 2.69
CA GLY A 105 34.71 29.43 3.94
C GLY A 105 36.19 29.75 3.70
N VAL A 106 36.50 30.95 3.20
CA VAL A 106 37.84 31.53 3.25
C VAL A 106 38.17 31.77 4.73
N ASN A 107 38.52 30.70 5.44
CA ASN A 107 38.89 30.75 6.85
C ASN A 107 40.21 31.51 6.96
N SER A 108 40.12 32.81 7.23
CA SER A 108 41.24 33.61 7.67
C SER A 108 41.56 33.22 9.12
N CYS A 109 42.85 33.10 9.41
CA CYS A 109 43.32 32.80 10.74
C CYS A 109 43.09 33.99 11.67
N SER A 110 42.34 33.81 12.75
CA SER A 110 42.08 34.89 13.73
C SER A 110 43.34 35.42 14.45
N TYR A 111 44.50 34.75 14.29
CA TYR A 111 45.78 35.19 14.86
C TYR A 111 46.62 35.99 13.88
N CYS A 112 46.86 35.46 12.67
CA CYS A 112 47.76 36.07 11.69
C CYS A 112 47.06 36.66 10.46
N MET A 113 45.72 36.60 10.43
CA MET A 113 44.85 37.07 9.36
C MET A 113 45.10 36.45 7.97
N ARG A 114 46.01 35.47 7.85
CA ARG A 114 46.26 34.73 6.62
C ARG A 114 45.19 33.69 6.36
N LEU A 115 44.89 33.47 5.09
CA LEU A 115 43.91 32.50 4.64
C LEU A 115 44.43 31.05 4.80
N ARG A 116 43.52 30.08 4.62
CA ARG A 116 43.78 28.64 4.52
C ARG A 116 44.08 27.88 5.83
N HIS A 117 43.99 28.53 6.99
CA HIS A 117 44.13 27.82 8.26
C HIS A 117 43.35 28.50 9.40
N ARG A 118 42.98 27.73 10.42
CA ARG A 118 42.30 28.23 11.63
C ARG A 118 43.31 28.60 12.73
N TYR A 119 42.88 29.40 13.71
CA TYR A 119 43.70 29.90 14.83
C TYR A 119 44.55 28.82 15.52
N TYR A 120 44.00 27.64 15.79
CA TYR A 120 44.71 26.56 16.49
C TYR A 120 45.78 25.86 15.62
N ASN A 121 45.70 26.01 14.30
CA ASN A 121 46.68 25.48 13.34
C ASN A 121 47.67 26.54 12.85
N CYS A 122 47.69 27.74 13.44
CA CYS A 122 48.58 28.82 13.05
C CYS A 122 50.04 28.52 13.43
N MET A 123 50.92 28.40 12.42
CA MET A 123 52.35 28.16 12.64
C MET A 123 53.05 29.33 13.33
N ILE A 124 52.60 30.56 13.08
CA ILE A 124 53.12 31.75 13.77
C ILE A 124 52.80 31.61 15.26
N ARG A 125 51.55 31.34 15.64
CA ARG A 125 51.19 31.09 17.05
C ARG A 125 52.00 29.95 17.67
N LYS A 126 52.17 28.84 16.96
CA LYS A 126 52.92 27.67 17.47
C LYS A 126 54.41 27.95 17.69
N ARG A 127 55.01 28.84 16.89
CA ARG A 127 56.46 29.15 16.96
C ARG A 127 56.79 30.45 17.70
N SER A 128 55.84 31.37 17.83
CA SER A 128 56.01 32.66 18.53
C SER A 128 55.80 32.57 20.04
N ILE A 129 55.26 31.45 20.54
CA ILE A 129 55.17 31.18 21.98
C ILE A 129 56.48 30.50 22.39
N PRO A 130 57.35 31.12 23.20
CA PRO A 130 58.57 30.48 23.69
C PRO A 130 58.22 29.17 24.40
N SER A 131 58.90 28.08 24.08
CA SER A 131 58.76 26.84 24.86
C SER A 131 59.33 27.06 26.26
N GLY A 132 58.53 26.84 27.31
CA GLY A 132 58.95 27.04 28.69
C GLY A 132 57.83 26.76 29.69
N GLN A 133 58.19 26.70 30.98
CA GLN A 133 57.25 26.48 32.07
C GLN A 133 56.60 27.82 32.44
N TYR A 134 55.27 27.88 32.33
CA TYR A 134 54.50 29.09 32.62
C TYR A 134 54.05 29.08 34.08
N ILE A 135 54.35 30.16 34.80
CA ILE A 135 53.91 30.36 36.18
C ILE A 135 52.87 31.48 36.17
N TRP A 136 51.72 31.24 36.78
CA TRP A 136 50.70 32.28 36.98
C TRP A 136 51.16 33.23 38.08
N ILE A 137 51.62 34.43 37.70
CA ILE A 137 51.97 35.49 38.64
C ILE A 137 50.72 36.36 38.86
N LYS A 138 50.38 36.64 40.12
CA LYS A 138 49.32 37.60 40.46
C LYS A 138 49.70 38.98 39.92
N LYS A 139 48.72 39.72 39.39
CA LYS A 139 48.94 41.09 38.89
C LYS A 139 49.21 42.01 40.09
N ASP A 140 50.47 42.18 40.45
CA ASP A 140 50.90 43.22 41.38
C ASP A 140 51.04 44.58 40.68
N VAL A 141 50.77 45.63 41.45
CA VAL A 141 50.62 47.03 41.01
C VAL A 141 51.88 47.60 40.32
N HIS A 142 53.04 46.97 40.48
CA HIS A 142 54.32 47.50 40.01
C HIS A 142 54.84 46.93 38.68
N VAL A 143 54.10 46.02 38.04
CA VAL A 143 54.48 45.52 36.70
C VAL A 143 53.67 46.28 35.63
N LYS A 144 54.33 47.15 34.86
CA LYS A 144 53.74 47.81 33.68
C LYS A 144 53.42 46.76 32.60
N THR A 145 52.26 46.13 32.71
CA THR A 145 51.66 45.34 31.62
C THR A 145 50.70 46.23 30.84
N ASN A 146 50.59 46.01 29.52
CA ASN A 146 49.57 46.65 28.69
C ASN A 146 48.19 46.32 29.29
N SER A 147 47.56 47.30 29.94
CA SER A 147 46.28 47.17 30.63
C SER A 147 45.10 47.07 29.66
N LEU A 148 45.31 47.30 28.37
CA LEU A 148 44.29 47.15 27.34
C LEU A 148 44.21 45.68 26.91
N GLY A 149 43.54 44.88 27.74
CA GLY A 149 42.91 43.67 27.24
C GLY A 149 41.91 44.00 26.12
N PRO A 150 41.58 43.05 25.23
CA PRO A 150 40.66 43.29 24.13
C PRO A 150 39.34 43.83 24.67
N LYS A 151 38.85 44.95 24.12
CA LYS A 151 37.60 45.61 24.53
C LYS A 151 36.46 44.59 24.38
N ARG A 152 35.98 44.06 25.51
CA ARG A 152 34.86 43.10 25.58
C ARG A 152 33.55 43.83 25.35
N VAL A 153 33.25 44.17 24.10
CA VAL A 153 31.86 44.44 23.68
C VAL A 153 31.42 43.21 22.90
N TRP A 154 31.11 42.13 23.63
CA TRP A 154 30.61 40.87 23.05
C TRP A 154 29.25 40.45 23.62
N VAL A 155 28.61 41.33 24.40
CA VAL A 155 27.27 41.12 24.92
C VAL A 155 26.40 42.26 24.38
N PRO A 156 25.49 42.00 23.43
CA PRO A 156 24.49 42.98 23.03
C PRO A 156 23.62 43.34 24.25
N LYS A 157 23.40 44.64 24.47
CA LYS A 157 22.39 45.07 25.45
C LYS A 157 21.02 44.87 24.80
N LEU A 158 20.12 44.22 25.53
CA LEU A 158 18.72 44.11 25.15
C LEU A 158 18.07 45.44 25.52
N ASP A 159 17.64 46.19 24.50
CA ASP A 159 16.62 47.22 24.64
C ASP A 159 15.23 46.58 24.46
#